data_AF-A0A800BV55-F1
#
_entry.id   AF-A0A800BV55-F1
#
_cell.length_a   1.000
_cell.length_b   1.000
_cell.length_c   1.000
_cell.angle_alpha   90.00
_cell.angle_beta   90.00
_cell.angle_gamma   90.00
#
_symmetry.space_group_name_H-M   'P 1'
#
loop_
_entity.id
_entity.type
_entity.pdbx_description
1 polymer ?
#
loop_
_entity_poly.entity_id
_entity_poly.type
_entity_poly.pdbx_seq_one_letter_code
_entity_poly.pdbx_strand_id
1 'polypeptide(L)'
;MKKLRISRWEGRLEQFEDLIAEEGLLLVNIGPGPEPELSFSAAITPEQVKSFVFGYLLSEGLIQGKDDVREYHEYGEQLREIPGEVIHVDLRLRELPKDEVPWQRDYNIIWSECGGGSSSSGGGGWSSEGFGSSLRLEAQEPHPLISGEELIQIPVKIAGEIEGFKRTGAYHYAFLFDPELNLKAKAKDIGRHNAVDKVIGEELLGEGRFAERLLFTTGRITADIVLKCLRAGIPLIASRGAALWRAVVLARRYNLGVVGFLRGRRFNIYSGEGWIEL
;
A
#
# COMPACT_ATOMS: atom_id res chain seq x y z
N MET A 1 4.62 0.85 -18.71
CA MET A 1 3.98 -0.22 -19.51
C MET A 1 4.82 -0.44 -20.76
N LYS A 2 5.01 -1.70 -21.17
CA LYS A 2 5.71 -2.04 -22.42
C LYS A 2 4.76 -2.60 -23.47
N LYS A 3 5.07 -2.33 -24.73
CA LYS A 3 4.40 -2.94 -25.89
C LYS A 3 5.12 -4.23 -26.23
N LEU A 4 4.37 -5.32 -26.37
CA LEU A 4 4.93 -6.60 -26.79
C LEU A 4 4.03 -7.23 -27.85
N ARG A 5 4.65 -7.80 -28.88
CA ARG A 5 3.95 -8.58 -29.88
C ARG A 5 3.64 -9.96 -29.29
N ILE A 6 2.36 -10.27 -29.13
CA ILE A 6 1.89 -11.55 -28.58
C ILE A 6 0.91 -12.21 -29.54
N SER A 7 0.59 -13.47 -29.27
CA SER A 7 -0.46 -14.19 -29.98
C SER A 7 -1.76 -14.18 -29.18
N ARG A 8 -2.89 -13.88 -29.82
CA ARG A 8 -4.24 -13.98 -29.26
C ARG A 8 -5.03 -15.07 -29.98
N TRP A 9 -5.87 -15.77 -29.22
CA TRP A 9 -6.87 -16.66 -29.81
C TRP A 9 -8.26 -16.01 -29.71
N GLU A 10 -8.89 -15.78 -30.86
CA GLU A 10 -10.29 -15.32 -30.99
C GLU A 10 -10.99 -16.17 -32.07
N GLY A 11 -11.04 -17.48 -31.86
CA GLY A 11 -11.51 -18.46 -32.87
C GLY A 11 -10.44 -18.85 -33.90
N ARG A 12 -9.40 -18.03 -34.08
CA ARG A 12 -8.13 -18.37 -34.75
C ARG A 12 -6.95 -17.71 -34.03
N LEU A 13 -5.74 -18.23 -34.25
CA LEU A 13 -4.52 -17.64 -33.69
C LEU A 13 -4.07 -16.45 -34.53
N GLU A 14 -3.99 -15.27 -33.92
CA GLU A 14 -3.52 -14.04 -34.56
C GLU A 14 -2.41 -13.38 -33.73
N GLN A 15 -1.51 -12.64 -34.38
CA GLN A 15 -0.51 -11.83 -33.67
C GLN A 15 -0.96 -10.38 -33.62
N PHE A 16 -0.82 -9.75 -32.45
CA PHE A 16 -1.11 -8.33 -32.26
C PHE A 16 -0.15 -7.71 -31.23
N GLU A 17 -0.16 -6.38 -31.12
CA GLU A 17 0.60 -5.65 -30.11
C GLU A 17 -0.26 -5.43 -28.86
N ASP A 18 0.19 -5.95 -27.72
CA ASP A 18 -0.47 -5.76 -26.43
C ASP A 18 0.36 -4.88 -25.50
N LEU A 19 -0.31 -4.32 -24.49
CA LEU A 19 0.32 -3.52 -23.45
C LEU A 19 0.43 -4.33 -22.17
N ILE A 20 1.65 -4.50 -21.71
CA ILE A 20 1.97 -5.30 -20.54
C ILE A 20 2.43 -4.37 -19.42
N ALA A 21 1.96 -4.66 -18.21
CA ALA A 21 2.46 -3.99 -17.02
C ALA A 21 3.95 -4.27 -16.81
N GLU A 22 4.66 -3.25 -16.34
CA GLU A 22 6.05 -3.40 -15.92
C GLU A 22 6.12 -3.79 -14.44
N GLU A 23 6.93 -4.81 -14.19
CA GLU A 23 7.37 -5.27 -12.89
C GLU A 23 8.89 -5.05 -12.82
N GLY A 24 9.35 -4.43 -11.75
CA GLY A 24 10.74 -4.22 -11.41
C GLY A 24 11.05 -4.76 -10.03
N LEU A 25 12.33 -4.96 -9.74
CA LEU A 25 12.81 -5.40 -8.44
C LEU A 25 13.43 -4.23 -7.69
N LEU A 26 12.90 -3.92 -6.52
CA LEU A 26 13.47 -2.95 -5.61
C LEU A 26 14.26 -3.66 -4.52
N LEU A 27 15.48 -3.22 -4.28
CA LEU A 27 16.37 -3.67 -3.21
C LEU A 27 16.66 -2.49 -2.27
N VAL A 28 16.28 -2.59 -1.01
CA VAL A 28 16.45 -1.51 -0.02
C VAL A 28 17.41 -1.96 1.07
N ASN A 29 18.42 -1.13 1.33
CA ASN A 29 19.42 -1.28 2.37
C ASN A 29 19.32 -0.13 3.37
N ILE A 30 19.29 -0.46 4.65
CA ILE A 30 19.19 0.50 5.75
C ILE A 30 20.38 0.28 6.70
N GLY A 31 21.25 1.29 6.84
CA GLY A 31 22.38 1.21 7.78
C GLY A 31 23.47 2.26 7.57
N PRO A 32 24.31 2.52 8.58
CA PRO A 32 25.35 3.54 8.55
C PRO A 32 26.58 3.17 7.71
N GLY A 33 26.64 1.98 7.10
CA GLY A 33 27.83 1.48 6.41
C GLY A 33 27.53 0.56 5.22
N PRO A 34 28.57 0.00 4.58
CA PRO A 34 28.44 -0.87 3.40
C PRO A 34 27.79 -2.23 3.71
N GLU A 35 27.76 -2.64 4.98
CA GLU A 35 26.94 -3.77 5.45
C GLU A 35 25.64 -3.20 6.05
N PRO A 36 24.48 -3.44 5.43
CA PRO A 36 23.22 -2.94 5.94
C PRO A 36 22.81 -3.66 7.22
N GLU A 37 22.25 -2.91 8.17
CA GLU A 37 21.69 -3.47 9.40
C GLU A 37 20.32 -4.10 9.15
N LEU A 38 19.57 -3.55 8.20
CA LEU A 38 18.30 -4.10 7.70
C LEU A 38 18.27 -4.00 6.18
N SER A 39 17.68 -5.01 5.54
CA SER A 39 17.39 -4.96 4.11
C SER A 39 16.06 -5.64 3.81
N PHE A 40 15.44 -5.22 2.71
CA PHE A 40 14.28 -5.90 2.16
C PHE A 40 14.24 -5.74 0.64
N SER A 41 13.54 -6.65 -0.03
CA SER A 41 13.25 -6.51 -1.46
C SER A 41 11.75 -6.54 -1.74
N ALA A 42 11.34 -5.92 -2.84
CA ALA A 42 9.95 -5.93 -3.28
C ALA A 42 9.85 -5.95 -4.80
N ALA A 43 8.90 -6.74 -5.32
CA ALA A 43 8.45 -6.62 -6.71
C ALA A 43 7.45 -5.46 -6.79
N ILE A 44 7.78 -4.43 -7.55
CA ILE A 44 6.99 -3.20 -7.65
C ILE A 44 6.81 -2.77 -9.11
N THR A 45 5.84 -1.89 -9.36
CA THR A 45 5.91 -1.03 -10.55
C THR A 45 7.04 0.00 -10.34
N PRO A 46 8.02 0.13 -11.25
CA PRO A 46 9.19 1.02 -11.09
C PRO A 46 8.84 2.50 -11.33
N GLU A 47 7.83 2.98 -10.62
CA GLU A 47 7.35 4.36 -10.60
C GLU A 47 7.12 4.74 -9.13
N GLN A 48 7.40 5.99 -8.74
CA GLN A 48 7.19 6.46 -7.35
C GLN A 48 7.94 5.62 -6.30
N VAL A 49 9.18 5.23 -6.59
CA VAL A 49 10.02 4.36 -5.72
C VAL A 49 10.24 5.00 -4.36
N LYS A 50 10.67 6.27 -4.33
CA LYS A 50 10.85 7.01 -3.08
C LYS A 50 9.59 7.01 -2.22
N SER A 51 8.43 7.20 -2.83
CA SER A 51 7.14 7.18 -2.13
C SER A 51 6.80 5.78 -1.61
N PHE A 52 7.09 4.72 -2.38
CA PHE A 52 6.97 3.36 -1.86
C PHE A 52 7.86 3.14 -0.63
N VAL A 53 9.14 3.53 -0.68
CA VAL A 53 10.09 3.32 0.43
C VAL A 53 9.64 4.07 1.67
N PHE A 54 9.37 5.38 1.57
CA PHE A 54 8.91 6.17 2.72
C PHE A 54 7.57 5.69 3.27
N GLY A 55 6.66 5.29 2.39
CA GLY A 55 5.39 4.69 2.77
C GLY A 55 5.56 3.38 3.51
N TYR A 56 6.39 2.46 2.99
CA TYR A 56 6.71 1.19 3.63
C TYR A 56 7.35 1.38 4.99
N LEU A 57 8.35 2.27 5.12
CA LEU A 57 9.00 2.57 6.39
C LEU A 57 7.99 3.04 7.45
N LEU A 58 7.06 3.94 7.09
CA LEU A 58 6.01 4.41 8.01
C LEU A 58 5.00 3.29 8.31
N SER A 59 4.53 2.61 7.26
CA SER A 59 3.60 1.49 7.33
C SER A 59 4.12 0.33 8.18
N GLU A 60 5.42 0.09 8.23
CA GLU A 60 6.05 -0.93 9.08
C GLU A 60 6.44 -0.41 10.48
N GLY A 61 6.33 0.90 10.71
CA GLY A 61 6.70 1.52 11.98
C GLY A 61 8.21 1.68 12.17
N LEU A 62 8.98 1.66 11.09
CA LEU A 62 10.43 1.91 11.09
C LEU A 62 10.76 3.40 11.23
N ILE A 63 9.83 4.28 10.84
CA ILE A 63 9.89 5.74 11.03
C ILE A 63 8.57 6.26 11.58
N GLN A 64 8.61 7.44 12.21
CA GLN A 64 7.42 8.21 12.60
C GLN A 64 7.13 9.33 11.60
N GLY A 65 8.17 9.85 10.95
CA GLY A 65 8.04 10.92 9.97
C GLY A 65 9.19 10.93 8.97
N LYS A 66 9.07 11.74 7.91
CA LYS A 66 10.08 11.83 6.86
C LYS A 66 11.47 12.27 7.36
N ASP A 67 11.51 13.04 8.45
CA ASP A 67 12.76 13.58 9.02
C ASP A 67 13.58 12.52 9.78
N ASP A 68 13.03 11.33 9.99
CA ASP A 68 13.76 10.18 10.53
C ASP A 68 14.71 9.58 9.49
N VAL A 69 14.51 9.87 8.19
CA VAL A 69 15.44 9.48 7.12
C VAL A 69 16.48 10.58 6.94
N ARG A 70 17.73 10.31 7.30
CA ARG A 70 18.86 11.25 7.19
C ARG A 70 19.49 11.28 5.81
N GLU A 71 19.63 10.11 5.20
CA GLU A 71 20.25 9.95 3.88
C GLU A 71 19.36 9.03 3.04
N TYR A 72 19.23 9.33 1.75
CA TYR A 72 18.49 8.54 0.78
C TYR A 72 19.22 8.62 -0.56
N HIS A 73 19.64 7.48 -1.08
CA HIS A 73 20.32 7.36 -2.36
C HIS A 73 19.66 6.26 -3.20
N GLU A 74 19.18 6.62 -4.39
CA GLU A 74 18.47 5.73 -5.30
C GLU A 74 19.26 5.63 -6.61
N TYR A 75 19.48 4.41 -7.08
CA TYR A 75 20.19 4.16 -8.33
C TYR A 75 19.66 2.89 -9.03
N GLY A 76 19.60 2.94 -10.36
CA GLY A 76 19.18 1.81 -11.18
C GLY A 76 20.37 0.96 -11.62
N GLU A 77 20.17 -0.35 -11.66
CA GLU A 77 21.07 -1.30 -12.30
C GLU A 77 20.34 -2.06 -13.40
N GLN A 78 20.92 -2.08 -14.61
CA GLN A 78 20.39 -2.91 -15.69
C GLN A 78 21.09 -4.27 -15.66
N LEU A 79 20.53 -5.21 -14.91
CA LEU A 79 21.03 -6.59 -14.88
C LEU A 79 20.68 -7.30 -16.18
N ARG A 80 21.70 -7.85 -16.86
CA ARG A 80 21.53 -8.54 -18.16
C ARG A 80 20.64 -9.78 -18.09
N GLU A 81 20.51 -10.38 -16.90
CA GLU A 81 19.81 -11.66 -16.67
C GLU A 81 18.39 -11.48 -16.10
N ILE A 82 18.05 -10.30 -15.58
CA ILE A 82 16.73 -10.01 -14.99
C ILE A 82 15.96 -9.08 -15.93
N PRO A 83 14.90 -9.56 -16.60
CA PRO A 83 14.05 -8.69 -17.40
C PRO A 83 13.24 -7.77 -16.47
N GLY A 84 13.53 -6.48 -16.50
CA GLY A 84 12.89 -5.48 -15.63
C GLY A 84 13.91 -4.43 -15.18
N GLU A 85 13.43 -3.38 -14.54
CA GLU A 85 14.33 -2.42 -13.88
C GLU A 85 14.67 -2.95 -12.48
N VAL A 86 15.96 -3.00 -12.15
CA VAL A 86 16.41 -3.28 -10.78
C VAL A 86 16.83 -1.96 -10.16
N ILE A 87 16.21 -1.62 -9.04
CA ILE A 87 16.40 -0.33 -8.38
C ILE A 87 16.95 -0.61 -7.00
N HIS A 88 18.05 0.05 -6.68
CA HIS A 88 18.67 0.00 -5.37
C HIS A 88 18.38 1.30 -4.63
N VAL A 89 18.07 1.15 -3.34
CA VAL A 89 17.92 2.27 -2.42
C VAL A 89 18.77 2.01 -1.19
N ASP A 90 19.77 2.86 -0.98
CA ASP A 90 20.53 2.90 0.26
C ASP A 90 20.04 4.09 1.09
N LEU A 91 19.67 3.86 2.34
CA LEU A 91 19.20 4.92 3.23
C LEU A 91 19.74 4.79 4.65
N ARG A 92 19.78 5.93 5.36
CA ARG A 92 20.15 5.99 6.77
C ARG A 92 19.04 6.58 7.60
N LEU A 93 18.66 5.87 8.66
CA LEU A 93 17.74 6.38 9.67
C LEU A 93 18.47 7.13 10.77
N ARG A 94 17.76 8.06 11.41
CA ARG A 94 18.24 8.85 12.55
C ARG A 94 18.55 7.96 13.75
N GLU A 95 17.64 7.05 14.04
CA GLU A 95 17.77 5.98 15.02
C GLU A 95 17.11 4.74 14.43
N LEU A 96 17.73 3.58 14.60
CA LEU A 96 17.08 2.32 14.29
C LEU A 96 16.12 1.94 15.42
N PRO A 97 14.99 1.28 15.10
CA PRO A 97 14.12 0.73 16.13
C PRO A 97 14.93 -0.17 17.09
N LYS A 98 14.87 0.14 18.39
CA LYS A 98 15.63 -0.57 19.43
C LYS A 98 15.00 -1.91 19.82
N ASP A 99 13.70 -2.05 19.59
CA ASP A 99 12.97 -3.29 19.80
C ASP A 99 13.20 -4.21 18.60
N GLU A 100 13.38 -5.51 18.83
CA GLU A 100 13.39 -6.49 17.75
C GLU A 100 12.12 -6.31 16.92
N VAL A 101 12.26 -5.92 15.65
CA VAL A 101 11.16 -6.01 14.70
C VAL A 101 10.72 -7.49 14.76
N PRO A 102 9.47 -7.82 15.18
CA PRO A 102 9.10 -9.19 15.59
C PRO A 102 9.20 -10.25 14.50
N TRP A 103 9.53 -9.83 13.28
CA TRP A 103 9.62 -10.62 12.08
C TRP A 103 11.09 -10.70 11.70
N GLN A 104 11.81 -11.55 12.42
CA GLN A 104 13.24 -11.76 12.23
C GLN A 104 13.61 -12.03 10.75
N ARG A 105 14.45 -11.15 10.23
CA ARG A 105 15.67 -11.38 9.42
C ARG A 105 15.61 -12.03 8.03
N ASP A 106 14.47 -12.48 7.50
CA ASP A 106 14.38 -13.00 6.13
C ASP A 106 13.30 -12.28 5.28
N TYR A 107 13.44 -10.96 5.07
CA TYR A 107 12.63 -10.21 4.09
C TYR A 107 13.19 -10.36 2.67
N ASN A 108 13.37 -11.60 2.21
CA ASN A 108 14.06 -11.80 0.95
C ASN A 108 13.20 -11.46 -0.27
N ILE A 109 11.86 -11.49 -0.20
CA ILE A 109 10.97 -10.95 -1.24
C ILE A 109 9.57 -10.59 -0.68
N ILE A 110 9.16 -9.33 -0.74
CA ILE A 110 7.76 -8.91 -0.58
C ILE A 110 7.05 -9.15 -1.91
N TRP A 111 6.41 -10.31 -2.03
CA TRP A 111 5.42 -10.52 -3.08
C TRP A 111 4.16 -9.77 -2.70
N SER A 112 3.54 -9.10 -3.67
CA SER A 112 2.24 -8.48 -3.49
C SER A 112 1.13 -9.54 -3.42
N GLU A 113 1.15 -10.35 -2.36
CA GLU A 113 0.52 -11.67 -2.31
C GLU A 113 -0.94 -11.72 -2.78
N CYS A 114 -1.13 -12.47 -3.85
CA CYS A 114 -2.23 -13.43 -3.99
C CYS A 114 -1.78 -14.77 -3.37
N GLY A 115 -1.79 -14.85 -2.03
CA GLY A 115 -1.48 -16.08 -1.28
C GLY A 115 -0.04 -16.13 -0.79
N GLY A 116 0.10 -16.09 0.53
CA GLY A 116 1.35 -16.12 1.28
C GLY A 116 1.10 -15.42 2.61
N GLY A 117 2.08 -14.86 3.31
CA GLY A 117 1.94 -14.51 4.70
C GLY A 117 2.33 -15.74 5.49
N SER A 118 3.55 -16.20 5.25
CA SER A 118 4.37 -16.96 6.18
C SER A 118 5.62 -17.43 5.43
N SER A 119 6.77 -16.80 5.69
CA SER A 119 7.98 -17.60 5.87
C SER A 119 7.75 -18.43 7.13
N SER A 120 7.33 -19.66 6.92
CA SER A 120 6.98 -20.61 7.97
C SER A 120 8.23 -21.26 8.55
N SER A 121 8.50 -21.03 9.84
CA SER A 121 9.13 -22.03 10.70
C SER A 121 8.63 -21.89 12.13
N GLY A 122 7.89 -22.90 12.61
CA GLY A 122 7.59 -23.08 14.03
C GLY A 122 6.11 -23.08 14.36
N GLY A 123 5.54 -24.28 14.51
CA GLY A 123 4.18 -24.44 15.00
C GLY A 123 4.02 -24.04 16.47
N GLY A 124 2.82 -23.60 16.83
CA GLY A 124 2.38 -23.49 18.21
C GLY A 124 1.66 -22.17 18.50
N GLY A 125 0.41 -22.30 18.95
CA GLY A 125 -0.21 -21.35 19.87
C GLY A 125 -0.58 -19.98 19.29
N TRP A 126 -1.88 -19.71 19.24
CA TRP A 126 -2.40 -18.36 19.23
C TRP A 126 -1.93 -17.63 20.49
N SER A 127 -0.95 -16.73 20.36
CA SER A 127 -0.72 -15.65 21.32
C SER A 127 -1.08 -14.32 20.65
N SER A 128 -1.88 -13.53 21.35
CA SER A 128 -2.20 -12.13 21.03
C SER A 128 -1.01 -11.18 21.19
N GLU A 129 0.22 -11.71 21.16
CA GLU A 129 1.48 -11.04 21.50
C GLU A 129 2.33 -10.74 20.25
N GLY A 130 1.88 -11.11 19.05
CA GLY A 130 2.61 -10.88 17.79
C GLY A 130 2.47 -9.48 17.16
N PHE A 131 1.89 -8.50 17.86
CA PHE A 131 1.80 -7.10 17.38
C PHE A 131 2.92 -6.24 17.99
N GLY A 132 4.18 -6.67 17.87
CA GLY A 132 5.31 -5.86 18.31
C GLY A 132 5.64 -4.77 17.29
N SER A 133 4.93 -3.64 17.34
CA SER A 133 5.55 -2.38 16.94
C SER A 133 5.62 -1.50 18.18
N SER A 134 6.72 -0.78 18.33
CA SER A 134 6.91 0.26 19.35
C SER A 134 5.84 1.35 19.31
N LEU A 135 5.14 1.50 18.17
CA LEU A 135 3.92 2.29 18.03
C LEU A 135 2.74 1.63 18.76
N ARG A 136 2.34 2.25 19.88
CA ARG A 136 1.03 1.97 20.50
C ARG A 136 -0.06 2.49 19.57
N LEU A 137 -0.83 1.57 18.99
CA LEU A 137 -2.03 1.93 18.24
C LEU A 137 -3.09 2.41 19.22
N GLU A 138 -3.62 3.60 18.98
CA GLU A 138 -4.73 4.16 19.74
C GLU A 138 -6.02 4.03 18.93
N ALA A 139 -7.14 3.81 19.62
CA ALA A 139 -8.43 3.85 18.97
C ALA A 139 -8.71 5.29 18.54
N GLN A 140 -9.12 5.46 17.29
CA GLN A 140 -9.43 6.79 16.77
C GLN A 140 -10.78 7.28 17.32
N GLU A 141 -11.01 8.59 17.25
CA GLU A 141 -12.26 9.23 17.70
C GLU A 141 -13.13 9.59 16.48
N PRO A 142 -14.18 8.80 16.17
CA PRO A 142 -14.99 9.05 14.99
C PRO A 142 -15.78 10.35 15.08
N HIS A 143 -15.70 11.13 14.01
CA HIS A 143 -16.57 12.26 13.71
C HIS A 143 -16.87 12.24 12.20
N PRO A 144 -17.98 12.82 11.74
CA PRO A 144 -18.25 12.88 10.31
C PRO A 144 -17.08 13.52 9.56
N LEU A 145 -16.47 12.76 8.66
CA LEU A 145 -15.36 13.17 7.80
C LEU A 145 -15.85 13.43 6.38
N ILE A 146 -16.86 12.67 5.93
CA ILE A 146 -17.40 12.73 4.58
C ILE A 146 -18.86 12.28 4.58
N SER A 147 -19.67 12.79 3.65
CA SER A 147 -21.05 12.31 3.48
C SER A 147 -21.14 11.02 2.65
N GLY A 148 -22.22 10.27 2.83
CA GLY A 148 -22.53 9.10 2.00
C GLY A 148 -22.70 9.45 0.51
N GLU A 149 -23.24 10.63 0.19
CA GLU A 149 -23.40 11.11 -1.19
C GLU A 149 -22.05 11.48 -1.83
N GLU A 150 -21.09 11.99 -1.05
CA GLU A 150 -19.72 12.23 -1.53
C GLU A 150 -18.96 10.92 -1.76
N LEU A 151 -19.08 9.94 -0.84
CA LEU A 151 -18.42 8.64 -0.99
C LEU A 151 -18.74 7.97 -2.34
N ILE A 152 -20.01 8.00 -2.76
CA ILE A 152 -20.42 7.40 -4.04
C ILE A 152 -19.91 8.15 -5.28
N GLN A 153 -19.38 9.38 -5.13
CA GLN A 153 -18.73 10.10 -6.22
C GLN A 153 -17.30 9.64 -6.50
N ILE A 154 -16.64 8.99 -5.53
CA ILE A 154 -15.23 8.58 -5.67
C ILE A 154 -15.00 7.73 -6.93
N PRO A 155 -15.78 6.65 -7.20
CA PRO A 155 -15.59 5.84 -8.41
C PRO A 155 -15.73 6.64 -9.71
N VAL A 156 -16.56 7.69 -9.73
CA VAL A 156 -16.74 8.58 -10.88
C VAL A 156 -15.52 9.47 -11.05
N LYS A 157 -15.03 10.09 -9.97
CA LYS A 157 -13.84 10.95 -9.98
C LYS A 157 -12.59 10.24 -10.50
N ILE A 158 -12.38 8.97 -10.13
CA ILE A 158 -11.16 8.23 -10.51
C ILE A 158 -11.28 7.52 -11.87
N ALA A 159 -12.41 7.63 -12.59
CA ALA A 159 -12.64 6.85 -13.80
C ALA A 159 -11.61 7.15 -14.92
N GLY A 160 -11.11 8.38 -14.99
CA GLY A 160 -10.01 8.78 -15.89
C GLY A 160 -8.62 8.40 -15.39
N GLU A 161 -8.48 8.10 -14.10
CA GLU A 161 -7.19 7.92 -13.43
C GLU A 161 -6.65 6.49 -13.53
N ILE A 162 -7.53 5.52 -13.81
CA ILE A 162 -7.23 4.06 -13.79
C ILE A 162 -6.95 3.47 -15.19
N GLU A 163 -6.51 4.29 -16.14
CA GLU A 163 -6.29 3.88 -17.54
C GLU A 163 -5.32 2.70 -17.68
N GLY A 164 -4.28 2.63 -16.85
CA GLY A 164 -3.35 1.51 -16.85
C GLY A 164 -4.04 0.17 -16.55
N PHE A 165 -4.96 0.13 -15.57
CA PHE A 165 -5.74 -1.08 -15.31
C PHE A 165 -6.68 -1.42 -16.47
N LYS A 166 -7.30 -0.42 -17.12
CA LYS A 166 -8.17 -0.68 -18.28
C LYS A 166 -7.40 -1.29 -19.45
N ARG A 167 -6.15 -0.88 -19.65
CA ARG A 167 -5.30 -1.32 -20.76
C ARG A 167 -4.57 -2.63 -20.50
N THR A 168 -4.20 -2.93 -19.27
CA THR A 168 -3.37 -4.11 -18.95
C THR A 168 -4.04 -5.13 -18.03
N GLY A 169 -5.07 -4.74 -17.28
CA GLY A 169 -5.70 -5.57 -16.24
C GLY A 169 -4.82 -5.84 -15.02
N ALA A 170 -3.57 -5.38 -14.99
CA ALA A 170 -2.54 -5.85 -14.06
C ALA A 170 -2.21 -4.89 -12.91
N TYR A 171 -2.69 -3.64 -12.95
CA TYR A 171 -2.40 -2.65 -11.91
C TYR A 171 -3.52 -2.50 -10.89
N HIS A 172 -3.14 -2.49 -9.61
CA HIS A 172 -3.93 -1.91 -8.54
C HIS A 172 -3.67 -0.41 -8.41
N TYR A 173 -4.64 0.30 -7.85
CA TYR A 173 -4.56 1.73 -7.61
C TYR A 173 -5.00 2.03 -6.18
N ALA A 174 -4.35 3.02 -5.60
CA ALA A 174 -4.74 3.63 -4.34
C ALA A 174 -4.78 5.16 -4.52
N PHE A 175 -5.65 5.81 -3.74
CA PHE A 175 -5.91 7.24 -3.79
C PHE A 175 -6.15 7.75 -2.38
N LEU A 176 -5.59 8.91 -2.04
CA LEU A 176 -5.96 9.66 -0.84
C LEU A 176 -6.77 10.88 -1.25
N PHE A 177 -7.91 11.07 -0.58
CA PHE A 177 -8.76 12.23 -0.72
C PHE A 177 -8.81 13.00 0.59
N ASP A 178 -9.00 14.31 0.53
CA ASP A 178 -9.47 15.11 1.66
C ASP A 178 -11.02 15.03 1.79
N PRO A 179 -11.63 15.59 2.86
CA PRO A 179 -13.08 15.60 3.05
C PRO A 179 -13.85 16.18 1.87
N GLU A 180 -13.30 17.19 1.20
CA GLU A 180 -13.89 17.85 0.03
C GLU A 180 -13.70 17.06 -1.28
N LEU A 181 -13.19 15.83 -1.20
CA LEU A 181 -12.90 14.95 -2.34
C LEU A 181 -11.89 15.53 -3.35
N ASN A 182 -10.97 16.38 -2.90
CA ASN A 182 -9.78 16.72 -3.68
C ASN A 182 -8.79 15.57 -3.60
N LEU A 183 -8.22 15.21 -4.75
CA LEU A 183 -7.22 14.15 -4.82
C LEU A 183 -5.90 14.67 -4.25
N LYS A 184 -5.44 14.08 -3.14
CA LYS A 184 -4.20 14.46 -2.44
C LYS A 184 -3.01 13.62 -2.87
N ALA A 185 -3.22 12.32 -3.03
CA ALA A 185 -2.20 11.41 -3.54
C ALA A 185 -2.81 10.31 -4.41
N LYS A 186 -2.05 9.84 -5.40
CA LYS A 186 -2.40 8.73 -6.27
C LYS A 186 -1.18 7.88 -6.52
N ALA A 187 -1.37 6.57 -6.49
CA ALA A 187 -0.35 5.64 -6.94
C ALA A 187 -0.98 4.43 -7.61
N LYS A 188 -0.19 3.80 -8.48
CA LYS A 188 -0.48 2.50 -9.07
C LYS A 188 0.66 1.54 -8.76
N ASP A 189 0.32 0.28 -8.62
CA ASP A 189 1.32 -0.78 -8.53
C ASP A 189 0.72 -2.12 -8.97
N ILE A 190 1.55 -3.07 -9.39
CA ILE A 190 1.10 -4.46 -9.60
C ILE A 190 0.56 -5.07 -8.29
N GLY A 191 1.07 -4.59 -7.15
CA GLY A 191 0.61 -4.96 -5.82
C GLY A 191 -0.36 -3.99 -5.19
N ARG A 192 -1.51 -4.48 -4.71
CA ARG A 192 -2.49 -3.64 -3.98
C ARG A 192 -1.90 -3.00 -2.71
N HIS A 193 -1.00 -3.70 -2.04
CA HIS A 193 -0.34 -3.24 -0.82
C HIS A 193 0.70 -2.18 -1.13
N ASN A 194 1.56 -2.43 -2.13
CA ASN A 194 2.53 -1.47 -2.63
C ASN A 194 1.88 -0.17 -3.11
N ALA A 195 0.72 -0.25 -3.77
CA ALA A 195 -0.04 0.93 -4.18
C ALA A 195 -0.46 1.77 -2.95
N VAL A 196 -0.86 1.12 -1.85
CA VAL A 196 -1.21 1.80 -0.60
C VAL A 196 0.02 2.40 0.08
N ASP A 197 1.14 1.68 0.16
CA ASP A 197 2.40 2.24 0.68
C ASP A 197 2.82 3.46 -0.13
N LYS A 198 2.76 3.39 -1.47
CA LYS A 198 3.09 4.55 -2.33
C LYS A 198 2.25 5.77 -2.02
N VAL A 199 0.91 5.67 -1.90
CA VAL A 199 0.11 6.86 -1.57
C VAL A 199 0.35 7.38 -0.16
N ILE A 200 0.63 6.49 0.80
CA ILE A 200 1.02 6.89 2.15
C ILE A 200 2.33 7.68 2.10
N GLY A 201 3.32 7.20 1.35
CA GLY A 201 4.59 7.91 1.21
C GLY A 201 4.50 9.20 0.42
N GLU A 202 3.66 9.27 -0.62
CA GLU A 202 3.37 10.54 -1.34
C GLU A 202 2.82 11.59 -0.37
N GLU A 203 1.83 11.24 0.45
CA GLU A 203 1.26 12.15 1.44
C GLU A 203 2.29 12.50 2.53
N LEU A 204 3.08 11.53 3.01
CA LEU A 204 4.14 11.76 4.00
C LEU A 204 5.18 12.76 3.51
N LEU A 205 5.61 12.62 2.26
CA LEU A 205 6.59 13.51 1.62
C LEU A 205 5.99 14.90 1.35
N GLY A 206 4.68 14.97 1.09
CA GLY A 206 3.89 16.18 0.94
C GLY A 206 3.43 16.81 2.27
N GLU A 207 2.11 16.94 2.43
CA GLU A 207 1.45 17.64 3.55
C GLU A 207 1.47 16.85 4.87
N GLY A 208 1.46 15.52 4.81
CA GLY A 208 1.48 14.63 5.98
C GLY A 208 0.22 14.70 6.85
N ARG A 209 -0.94 15.13 6.33
CA ARG A 209 -2.17 15.35 7.13
C ARG A 209 -3.11 14.13 7.11
N PHE A 210 -2.60 12.97 7.50
CA PHE A 210 -3.32 11.69 7.38
C PHE A 210 -4.68 11.64 8.09
N ALA A 211 -4.83 12.31 9.23
CA ALA A 211 -6.08 12.35 10.00
C ALA A 211 -7.25 12.98 9.23
N GLU A 212 -6.95 13.78 8.21
CA GLU A 212 -7.93 14.42 7.30
C GLU A 212 -8.02 13.66 5.96
N ARG A 213 -7.61 12.39 5.89
CA ARG A 213 -7.59 11.62 4.64
C ARG A 213 -8.56 10.46 4.64
N LEU A 214 -9.08 10.20 3.44
CA LEU A 214 -9.77 8.98 3.10
C LEU A 214 -8.95 8.19 2.07
N LEU A 215 -8.66 6.92 2.38
CA LEU A 215 -8.05 6.01 1.43
C LEU A 215 -9.12 5.35 0.56
N PHE A 216 -9.00 5.46 -0.76
CA PHE A 216 -9.71 4.59 -1.69
C PHE A 216 -8.73 3.61 -2.36
N THR A 217 -9.04 2.30 -2.34
CA THR A 217 -8.25 1.27 -3.03
C THR A 217 -9.11 0.42 -3.97
N THR A 218 -8.53 0.00 -5.10
CA THR A 218 -9.22 -0.90 -6.04
C THR A 218 -9.19 -2.37 -5.62
N GLY A 219 -8.31 -2.74 -4.68
CA GLY A 219 -8.13 -4.11 -4.17
C GLY A 219 -9.01 -4.46 -2.97
N ARG A 220 -8.89 -5.68 -2.44
CA ARG A 220 -9.58 -6.11 -1.20
C ARG A 220 -8.98 -5.42 0.02
N ILE A 221 -9.82 -5.13 1.02
CA ILE A 221 -9.35 -4.59 2.31
C ILE A 221 -8.92 -5.77 3.19
N THR A 222 -7.61 -5.90 3.39
CA THR A 222 -7.00 -6.93 4.24
C THR A 222 -6.58 -6.33 5.59
N ALA A 223 -6.25 -7.17 6.57
CA ALA A 223 -5.79 -6.69 7.87
C ALA A 223 -4.51 -5.85 7.75
N ASP A 224 -3.65 -6.17 6.79
CA ASP A 224 -2.44 -5.40 6.50
C ASP A 224 -2.77 -3.97 6.01
N ILE A 225 -3.72 -3.82 5.07
CA ILE A 225 -4.17 -2.50 4.62
C ILE A 225 -4.73 -1.67 5.79
N VAL A 226 -5.50 -2.30 6.67
CA VAL A 226 -6.02 -1.63 7.88
C VAL A 226 -4.87 -1.21 8.80
N LEU A 227 -3.87 -2.07 9.02
CA LEU A 227 -2.72 -1.77 9.86
C LEU A 227 -1.89 -0.60 9.33
N LYS A 228 -1.67 -0.54 8.00
CA LYS A 228 -0.99 0.57 7.32
C LYS A 228 -1.72 1.89 7.54
N CYS A 229 -3.03 1.90 7.37
CA CYS A 229 -3.85 3.09 7.65
C CYS A 229 -3.82 3.48 9.12
N LEU A 230 -3.90 2.53 10.06
CA LEU A 230 -3.81 2.82 11.49
C LEU A 230 -2.46 3.43 11.87
N ARG A 231 -1.35 2.90 11.34
CA ARG A 231 0.00 3.45 11.57
C ARG A 231 0.20 4.83 10.94
N ALA A 232 -0.36 5.05 9.76
CA ALA A 232 -0.34 6.36 9.12
C ALA A 232 -1.28 7.38 9.80
N GLY A 233 -2.29 6.92 10.54
CA GLY A 233 -3.34 7.79 11.12
C GLY A 233 -4.47 8.14 10.15
N ILE A 234 -4.73 7.28 9.15
CA ILE A 234 -5.83 7.45 8.20
C ILE A 234 -7.12 6.88 8.83
N PRO A 235 -8.21 7.67 8.94
CA PRO A 235 -9.45 7.26 9.62
C PRO A 235 -10.41 6.40 8.82
N LEU A 236 -10.42 6.50 7.49
CA LEU A 236 -11.45 5.87 6.67
C LEU A 236 -10.86 5.22 5.41
N ILE A 237 -11.18 3.94 5.21
CA ILE A 237 -10.83 3.16 4.03
C ILE A 237 -12.10 2.83 3.25
N ALA A 238 -12.13 3.21 1.98
CA ALA A 238 -13.13 2.81 1.01
C ALA A 238 -12.52 1.89 -0.06
N SER A 239 -13.30 0.92 -0.53
CA SER A 239 -12.86 0.02 -1.58
C SER A 239 -13.99 -0.41 -2.51
N ARG A 240 -13.63 -0.60 -3.78
CA ARG A 240 -14.47 -1.32 -4.75
C ARG A 240 -14.62 -2.80 -4.41
N GLY A 241 -13.64 -3.39 -3.72
CA GLY A 241 -13.58 -4.79 -3.32
C GLY A 241 -14.27 -5.10 -1.99
N ALA A 242 -14.18 -6.37 -1.58
CA ALA A 242 -14.67 -6.83 -0.28
C ALA A 242 -13.67 -6.52 0.85
N ALA A 243 -14.16 -6.43 2.08
CA ALA A 243 -13.35 -6.46 3.29
C ALA A 243 -13.25 -7.91 3.81
N LEU A 244 -12.05 -8.30 4.28
CA LEU A 244 -11.84 -9.61 4.90
C LEU A 244 -12.14 -9.57 6.40
N TRP A 245 -12.55 -10.72 6.97
CA TRP A 245 -12.89 -10.85 8.39
C TRP A 245 -11.85 -10.23 9.34
N ARG A 246 -10.57 -10.60 9.19
CA ARG A 246 -9.47 -10.06 10.02
C ARG A 246 -9.34 -8.53 9.92
N ALA A 247 -9.62 -7.96 8.74
CA ALA A 247 -9.59 -6.52 8.53
C ALA A 247 -10.71 -5.84 9.32
N VAL A 248 -11.92 -6.39 9.26
CA VAL A 248 -13.09 -5.87 9.99
C VAL A 248 -12.88 -5.95 11.50
N VAL A 249 -12.38 -7.07 12.01
CA VAL A 249 -12.08 -7.24 13.44
C VAL A 249 -11.06 -6.21 13.92
N LEU A 250 -9.98 -6.02 13.15
CA LEU A 250 -8.94 -5.06 13.48
C LEU A 250 -9.46 -3.61 13.44
N ALA A 251 -10.20 -3.24 12.40
CA ALA A 251 -10.74 -1.90 12.24
C ALA A 251 -11.70 -1.53 13.38
N ARG A 252 -12.60 -2.45 13.77
CA ARG A 252 -13.53 -2.23 14.89
C ARG A 252 -12.83 -2.02 16.22
N ARG A 253 -11.71 -2.71 16.45
CA ARG A 253 -10.91 -2.56 17.67
C ARG A 253 -10.34 -1.15 17.83
N TYR A 254 -10.04 -0.47 16.72
CA TYR A 254 -9.39 0.83 16.71
C TYR A 254 -10.26 1.94 16.10
N ASN A 255 -11.57 1.71 16.01
CA ASN A 255 -12.55 2.65 15.45
C ASN A 255 -12.23 3.18 14.04
N LEU A 256 -11.50 2.42 13.22
CA LEU A 256 -11.24 2.79 11.84
C LEU A 256 -12.47 2.50 10.97
N GLY A 257 -12.81 3.44 10.08
CA GLY A 257 -13.89 3.32 9.12
C GLY A 257 -13.55 2.37 7.97
N VAL A 258 -14.43 1.41 7.69
CA VAL A 258 -14.25 0.45 6.58
C VAL A 258 -15.50 0.38 5.73
N VAL A 259 -15.36 0.84 4.48
CA VAL A 259 -16.39 0.78 3.44
C VAL A 259 -15.93 -0.14 2.31
N GLY A 260 -16.71 -1.17 2.02
CA GLY A 260 -16.45 -2.07 0.90
C GLY A 260 -17.60 -2.08 -0.10
N PHE A 261 -17.34 -2.71 -1.25
CA PHE A 261 -18.29 -2.74 -2.38
C PHE A 261 -18.83 -1.37 -2.80
N LEU A 262 -18.01 -0.32 -2.68
CA LEU A 262 -18.37 1.04 -3.12
C LEU A 262 -18.48 1.06 -4.66
N ARG A 263 -19.71 0.95 -5.16
CA ARG A 263 -20.02 0.78 -6.59
C ARG A 263 -21.40 1.37 -6.90
N GLY A 264 -21.49 2.18 -7.95
CA GLY A 264 -22.74 2.87 -8.29
C GLY A 264 -23.18 3.76 -7.13
N ARG A 265 -24.44 3.64 -6.71
CA ARG A 265 -25.02 4.42 -5.59
C ARG A 265 -25.12 3.61 -4.29
N ARG A 266 -24.28 2.59 -4.08
CA ARG A 266 -24.33 1.74 -2.88
C ARG A 266 -22.93 1.37 -2.37
N PHE A 267 -22.88 1.07 -1.08
CA PHE A 267 -21.70 0.55 -0.39
C PHE A 267 -22.11 -0.19 0.89
N ASN A 268 -21.19 -0.95 1.46
CA ASN A 268 -21.37 -1.63 2.75
C ASN A 268 -20.41 -1.02 3.77
N ILE A 269 -20.92 -0.61 4.92
CA ILE A 269 -20.10 -0.20 6.07
C ILE A 269 -19.85 -1.44 6.94
N TYR A 270 -18.59 -1.71 7.24
CA TYR A 270 -18.18 -2.84 8.09
C TYR A 270 -17.75 -2.39 9.50
N SER A 271 -17.31 -1.13 9.62
CA SER A 271 -16.81 -0.51 10.85
C SER A 271 -16.82 1.01 10.69
N GLY A 272 -16.92 1.74 11.81
CA GLY A 272 -16.68 3.18 11.89
C GLY A 272 -17.72 4.04 11.17
N GLU A 273 -19.01 3.72 11.34
CA GLU A 273 -20.12 4.50 10.76
C GLU A 273 -20.04 5.99 11.15
N GLY A 274 -19.49 6.31 12.33
CA GLY A 274 -19.34 7.68 12.82
C GLY A 274 -18.45 8.58 11.97
N TRP A 275 -17.65 8.01 11.05
CA TRP A 275 -16.86 8.78 10.06
C TRP A 275 -17.69 9.28 8.88
N ILE A 276 -18.94 8.81 8.74
CA ILE A 276 -19.77 9.04 7.56
C ILE A 276 -21.05 9.75 7.98
N GLU A 277 -21.35 10.88 7.36
CA GLU A 277 -22.68 11.52 7.46
C GLU A 277 -23.66 10.75 6.56
N LEU A 278 -24.66 10.08 7.16
CA LEU A 278 -25.63 9.20 6.49
C LEU A 278 -27.02 9.82 6.35
#